data_AF-A0A7X4A288-F1
#
_entry.id   AF-A0A7X4A288-F1
#
_cell.length_a   1.000
_cell.length_b   1.000
_cell.length_c   1.000
_cell.angle_alpha   90.00
_cell.angle_beta   90.00
_cell.angle_gamma   90.00
#
_symmetry.space_group_name_H-M   'P 1'
#
loop_
_entity.id
_entity.type
_entity.pdbx_description
1 polymer ?
#
loop_
_entity_poly.entity_id
_entity_poly.type
_entity_poly.pdbx_seq_one_letter_code
_entity_poly.pdbx_strand_id
1 'polypeptide(L)'
;MPKQYRSEALAAVHEAALGMAVAGVMSKRTMKVFDDFCLTPIEDMTPERIREIRLREHASQAVFARYLNVTTGLVSQWERGEKRPRGASLKLLTLVEKNGLTSIA
;
A
#
# COMPACT_ATOMS: atom_id res chain seq x y z
N MET A 1 -1.13 15.58 -3.12
CA MET A 1 -1.76 14.25 -3.06
C MET A 1 -2.89 14.30 -2.06
N PRO A 2 -4.08 13.74 -2.34
CA PRO A 2 -5.12 13.62 -1.33
C PRO A 2 -4.60 12.75 -0.18
N LYS A 3 -4.72 13.23 1.07
CA LYS A 3 -4.36 12.44 2.25
C LYS A 3 -5.36 11.29 2.36
N GLN A 4 -4.88 10.05 2.30
CA GLN A 4 -5.72 8.88 2.56
C GLN A 4 -5.75 8.62 4.06
N TYR A 5 -6.95 8.62 4.63
CA TYR A 5 -7.18 8.33 6.04
C TYR A 5 -7.84 6.97 6.19
N ARG A 6 -7.48 6.24 7.25
CA ARG A 6 -8.06 4.91 7.54
C ARG A 6 -9.50 5.01 8.07
N SER A 7 -9.88 6.15 8.63
CA SER A 7 -11.23 6.46 9.12
C SER A 7 -11.43 7.98 9.24
N GLU A 8 -12.69 8.41 9.30
CA GLU A 8 -13.04 9.82 9.56
C GLU A 8 -12.51 10.29 10.93
N ALA A 9 -12.55 9.42 11.94
CA ALA A 9 -12.00 9.73 13.26
C ALA A 9 -10.49 10.02 13.20
N LEU A 10 -9.72 9.22 12.45
CA LEU A 10 -8.30 9.49 12.25
C LEU A 10 -8.04 10.74 11.40
N ALA A 11 -8.91 11.03 10.45
CA ALA A 11 -8.86 12.29 9.69
C ALA A 11 -9.03 13.49 10.61
N ALA A 12 -10.07 13.51 11.45
CA ALA A 12 -10.34 14.59 12.39
C ALA A 12 -9.19 14.78 13.39
N VAL A 13 -8.62 13.69 13.93
CA VAL A 13 -7.47 13.75 14.84
C VAL A 13 -6.23 14.31 14.13
N HIS A 14 -5.96 13.89 12.89
CA HIS A 14 -4.83 14.40 12.10
C HIS A 14 -4.98 15.88 11.77
N GLU A 15 -6.19 16.32 11.41
CA GLU A 15 -6.49 17.72 11.11
C GLU A 15 -6.34 18.62 12.35
N ALA A 16 -6.80 18.16 13.52
CA ALA A 16 -6.59 18.86 14.78
C ALA A 16 -5.09 18.97 15.12
N ALA A 17 -4.33 17.88 14.95
CA ALA A 17 -2.88 17.88 15.13
C ALA A 17 -2.18 18.86 14.19
N LEU A 18 -2.61 18.91 12.93
CA LEU A 18 -2.10 19.87 11.95
C LEU A 18 -2.37 21.32 12.39
N GLY A 19 -3.56 21.62 12.89
CA GLY A 19 -3.90 22.94 13.43
C GLY A 19 -2.98 23.35 14.59
N MET A 20 -2.71 22.44 15.52
CA MET A 20 -1.78 22.67 16.63
C MET A 20 -0.33 22.88 16.16
N ALA A 21 0.10 22.16 15.11
CA ALA A 21 1.42 22.35 14.53
C ALA A 21 1.55 23.70 13.83
N VAL A 22 0.54 24.13 13.08
CA VAL A 22 0.49 25.46 12.43
C VAL A 22 0.49 26.59 13.47
N ALA A 23 -0.22 26.40 14.58
CA ALA A 23 -0.24 27.35 15.70
C ALA A 23 1.08 27.38 16.52
N GLY A 24 2.07 26.54 16.19
CA GLY A 24 3.35 26.46 16.89
C GLY A 24 3.30 25.74 18.25
N VAL A 25 2.15 25.18 18.62
CA VAL A 25 1.95 24.47 19.89
C VAL A 25 2.48 23.03 19.81
N MET A 26 2.50 22.44 18.63
CA MET A 26 3.00 21.08 18.39
C MET A 26 4.32 21.08 17.61
N SER A 27 5.28 20.28 18.07
CA SER A 27 6.56 20.10 17.37
C SER A 27 6.41 19.32 16.06
N LYS A 28 7.30 19.59 15.08
CA LYS A 28 7.39 18.80 13.85
C LYS A 28 7.65 17.31 14.10
N ARG A 29 8.41 16.99 15.16
CA ARG A 29 8.68 15.60 15.57
C ARG A 29 7.39 14.89 15.99
N THR A 30 6.53 15.59 16.73
CA THR A 30 5.23 15.06 17.15
C THR A 30 4.29 14.92 15.96
N MET A 31 4.23 15.92 15.06
CA MET A 31 3.39 15.85 13.85
C MET A 31 3.73 14.64 12.97
N LYS A 32 5.02 14.28 12.86
CA LYS A 32 5.45 13.10 12.09
C LYS A 32 4.80 11.80 12.58
N VAL A 33 4.56 11.67 13.89
CA VAL A 33 3.86 10.50 14.46
C VAL A 33 2.42 10.43 13.94
N PHE A 34 1.74 11.58 13.82
CA PHE A 34 0.40 11.66 13.24
C PHE A 34 0.40 11.35 11.73
N ASP A 35 1.41 11.82 11.00
CA ASP A 35 1.57 11.50 9.58
C ASP A 35 1.77 10.00 9.34
N ASP A 36 2.55 9.32 10.20
CA ASP A 36 2.80 7.88 10.10
C ASP A 36 1.51 7.05 10.25
N PHE A 37 0.54 7.52 11.06
CA PHE A 37 -0.78 6.88 11.16
C PHE A 37 -1.63 6.98 9.89
N CYS A 38 -1.30 7.90 8.98
CA CYS A 38 -1.96 8.06 7.69
C CYS A 38 -1.35 7.16 6.59
N LEU A 39 -0.29 6.40 6.89
CA LEU A 39 0.30 5.49 5.93
C LEU A 39 -0.63 4.31 5.65
N THR A 40 -0.62 3.83 4.40
CA THR A 40 -1.36 2.63 4.01
C THR A 40 -0.85 1.43 4.81
N PRO A 41 -1.71 0.74 5.59
CA PRO A 41 -1.30 -0.47 6.30
C PRO A 41 -0.93 -1.54 5.27
N ILE A 42 0.18 -2.22 5.54
CA ILE A 42 0.71 -3.30 4.71
C ILE A 42 0.56 -4.59 5.52
N GLU A 43 -0.29 -5.49 5.04
CA GLU A 43 -0.53 -6.80 5.62
C GLU A 43 0.13 -7.88 4.76
N ASP A 44 0.48 -9.00 5.38
CA ASP A 44 0.99 -10.16 4.64
C ASP A 44 -0.06 -10.66 3.66
N MET A 45 0.36 -10.99 2.44
CA MET A 45 -0.52 -11.54 1.41
C MET A 45 -0.29 -13.03 1.21
N THR A 46 -1.39 -13.79 1.15
CA THR A 46 -1.35 -15.22 0.84
C THR A 46 -1.11 -15.45 -0.67
N PRO A 47 -0.57 -16.62 -1.07
CA PRO A 47 -0.42 -16.99 -2.48
C PRO A 47 -1.72 -16.88 -3.28
N GLU A 48 -2.83 -17.34 -2.69
CA GLU A 48 -4.16 -17.31 -3.28
C GLU A 48 -4.61 -15.87 -3.50
N ARG A 49 -4.36 -14.99 -2.52
CA ARG A 49 -4.73 -13.58 -2.62
C ARG A 49 -4.00 -12.86 -3.73
N ILE A 50 -2.70 -13.13 -3.90
CA ILE A 50 -1.90 -12.54 -4.99
C ILE A 50 -2.46 -12.98 -6.34
N ARG A 51 -2.82 -14.26 -6.47
CA ARG A 51 -3.45 -14.80 -7.69
C ARG A 51 -4.80 -14.16 -7.97
N GLU A 52 -5.65 -14.01 -6.95
CA GLU A 52 -6.96 -13.34 -7.08
C GLU A 52 -6.82 -11.90 -7.57
N ILE A 53 -5.90 -11.12 -6.98
CA ILE A 53 -5.62 -9.75 -7.41
C ILE A 53 -5.24 -9.76 -8.89
N ARG A 54 -4.28 -10.59 -9.31
CA ARG A 54 -3.87 -10.63 -10.72
C ARG A 54 -5.02 -10.98 -11.66
N LEU A 55 -5.86 -11.95 -11.29
CA LEU A 55 -6.98 -12.40 -12.11
C LEU A 55 -8.08 -11.34 -12.21
N ARG A 56 -8.38 -10.62 -11.11
CA ARG A 56 -9.31 -9.48 -11.09
C ARG A 56 -8.88 -8.39 -12.08
N GLU A 57 -7.58 -8.18 -12.22
CA GLU A 57 -7.00 -7.18 -13.14
C GLU A 57 -6.85 -7.69 -14.58
N HIS A 58 -7.36 -8.90 -14.88
CA HIS A 58 -7.25 -9.55 -16.20
C HIS A 58 -5.80 -9.64 -16.73
N ALA A 59 -4.83 -9.75 -15.83
CA ALA A 59 -3.41 -9.77 -16.19
C ALA A 59 -2.85 -11.20 -16.25
N SER A 60 -2.05 -11.48 -17.27
CA SER A 60 -1.17 -12.65 -17.25
C SER A 60 -0.08 -12.45 -16.18
N GLN A 61 0.57 -13.53 -15.73
CA GLN A 61 1.71 -13.42 -14.80
C GLN A 61 2.82 -12.52 -15.36
N ALA A 62 3.06 -12.55 -16.68
CA ALA A 62 4.05 -11.71 -17.33
C ALA A 62 3.67 -10.22 -17.35
N VAL A 63 2.40 -9.91 -17.64
CA VAL A 63 1.89 -8.53 -17.59
C VAL A 63 1.97 -8.01 -16.15
N PHE A 64 1.47 -8.78 -15.19
CA PHE A 64 1.48 -8.40 -13.77
C PHE A 64 2.90 -8.16 -13.24
N ALA A 65 3.85 -9.01 -13.62
CA ALA A 65 5.26 -8.86 -13.27
C ALA A 65 5.87 -7.56 -13.81
N ARG A 66 5.51 -7.16 -15.03
CA ARG A 66 6.00 -5.89 -15.62
C ARG A 66 5.55 -4.67 -14.83
N TYR A 67 4.27 -4.61 -14.44
CA TYR A 67 3.75 -3.52 -13.60
C TYR A 67 4.44 -3.48 -12.23
N LEU A 68 4.69 -4.64 -11.63
CA LEU A 68 5.35 -4.74 -10.33
C LEU A 68 6.89 -4.58 -10.39
N ASN A 69 7.47 -4.38 -11.58
CA ASN A 69 8.90 -4.35 -11.83
C ASN A 69 9.65 -5.56 -11.24
N VAL A 70 9.13 -6.76 -11.50
CA VAL A 70 9.73 -8.04 -11.08
C VAL A 70 9.73 -9.05 -12.24
N THR A 71 10.35 -10.20 -12.03
CA THR A 71 10.32 -11.29 -13.02
C THR A 71 9.01 -12.07 -12.96
N THR A 72 8.58 -12.62 -14.09
CA THR A 72 7.40 -13.52 -14.16
C THR A 72 7.58 -14.73 -13.24
N GLY A 73 8.80 -15.27 -13.15
CA GLY A 73 9.13 -16.38 -12.25
C GLY A 73 8.90 -16.02 -10.78
N LEU A 74 9.16 -14.78 -10.37
CA LEU A 74 8.93 -14.35 -9.00
C LEU A 74 7.43 -14.26 -8.68
N VAL A 75 6.61 -13.73 -9.59
CA VAL A 75 5.13 -13.75 -9.45
C VAL A 75 4.63 -15.19 -9.32
N SER A 76 5.16 -16.10 -10.15
CA SER A 76 4.79 -17.51 -10.07
C SER A 76 5.22 -18.17 -8.74
N GLN A 77 6.39 -17.82 -8.19
CA GLN A 77 6.85 -18.30 -6.89
C GLN A 77 5.97 -17.78 -5.75
N TRP A 78 5.50 -16.53 -5.84
CA TRP A 78 4.55 -15.96 -4.88
C TRP A 78 3.21 -16.68 -4.91
N GLU A 79 2.63 -16.89 -6.09
CA GLU A 79 1.33 -17.57 -6.26
C GLU A 79 1.36 -19.06 -5.88
N ARG A 80 2.55 -19.69 -5.81
CA ARG A 80 2.73 -21.06 -5.31
C ARG A 80 3.16 -21.12 -3.83
N GLY A 81 3.41 -19.98 -3.19
CA GLY A 81 3.88 -19.92 -1.80
C GLY A 81 5.34 -20.30 -1.58
N GLU A 82 6.12 -20.49 -2.64
CA GLU A 82 7.56 -20.78 -2.57
C GLU A 82 8.37 -19.58 -2.05
N LYS A 83 7.88 -18.37 -2.36
CA LYS A 83 8.41 -17.12 -1.80
C LYS A 83 7.27 -16.23 -1.34
N ARG A 84 7.60 -15.29 -0.45
CA ARG A 84 6.66 -14.26 0.00
C ARG A 84 7.15 -12.87 -0.43
N PRO A 85 6.27 -12.01 -0.97
CA PRO A 85 6.62 -10.61 -1.22
C PRO A 85 6.93 -9.90 0.10
N ARG A 86 7.88 -8.96 0.07
CA ARG A 86 8.27 -8.14 1.22
C ARG A 86 8.61 -6.73 0.75
N GLY A 87 8.66 -5.78 1.69
CA GLY A 87 9.07 -4.41 1.42
C GLY A 87 8.28 -3.77 0.29
N ALA A 88 8.96 -3.23 -0.72
CA ALA A 88 8.34 -2.53 -1.84
C ALA A 88 7.36 -3.42 -2.64
N SER A 89 7.69 -4.68 -2.89
CA SER A 89 6.79 -5.59 -3.63
C SER A 89 5.46 -5.80 -2.91
N LEU A 90 5.50 -5.97 -1.58
CA LEU A 90 4.28 -6.13 -0.80
C LEU A 90 3.46 -4.84 -0.78
N LYS A 91 4.12 -3.68 -0.64
CA LYS A 91 3.47 -2.37 -0.73
C LYS A 91 2.76 -2.17 -2.08
N LEU A 92 3.42 -2.49 -3.19
CA LEU A 92 2.82 -2.38 -4.52
C LEU A 92 1.62 -3.31 -4.68
N LEU A 93 1.71 -4.56 -4.21
CA LEU A 93 0.58 -5.49 -4.22
C LEU A 93 -0.61 -4.93 -3.40
N THR A 94 -0.37 -4.35 -2.23
CA THR A 94 -1.42 -3.67 -1.43
C THR A 94 -2.04 -2.50 -2.19
N LEU A 95 -1.26 -1.72 -2.94
CA LEU A 95 -1.78 -0.61 -3.74
C LEU A 95 -2.62 -1.11 -4.90
N VAL A 96 -2.18 -2.16 -5.60
CA VAL A 96 -2.96 -2.79 -6.67
C VAL A 96 -4.26 -3.36 -6.12
N GLU A 97 -4.22 -4.04 -4.98
CA GLU A 97 -5.41 -4.59 -4.33
C GLU A 97 -6.45 -3.51 -4.06
N LYS A 98 -6.04 -2.34 -3.57
CA LYS A 98 -6.92 -1.23 -3.20
C LYS A 98 -7.39 -0.38 -4.39
N ASN A 99 -6.50 -0.12 -5.34
CA ASN A 99 -6.68 0.93 -6.35
C ASN A 99 -6.68 0.42 -7.80
N GLY A 100 -6.42 -0.87 -8.01
CA GLY A 100 -6.27 -1.48 -9.34
C GLY A 100 -4.84 -1.43 -9.88
N LEU A 101 -4.56 -2.24 -10.89
CA LEU A 101 -3.22 -2.43 -11.45
C LEU A 101 -2.66 -1.17 -12.11
N THR A 102 -3.54 -0.35 -12.70
CA THR A 102 -3.17 0.92 -13.33
C THR A 102 -2.63 1.96 -12.34
N SER A 103 -2.88 1.81 -11.03
CA SER A 103 -2.37 2.73 -10.01
C SER A 103 -0.85 2.70 -9.85
N ILE A 104 -0.18 1.68 -10.40
CA ILE A 104 1.27 1.49 -10.37
C ILE A 104 1.90 1.40 -11.76
N ALA A 105 1.18 1.86 -12.80
CA ALA A 105 1.62 1.89 -14.19
C ALA A 105 2.69 2.96 -14.46
#